data_AF-A0A444JAB8-F1
#
_entry.id   AF-A0A444JAB8-F1
#
_cell.length_a   1.000
_cell.length_b   1.000
_cell.length_c   1.000
_cell.angle_alpha   90.00
_cell.angle_beta   90.00
_cell.angle_gamma   90.00
#
_symmetry.space_group_name_H-M   'P 1'
#
loop_
_entity.id
_entity.type
_entity.pdbx_description
1 polymer ?
#
loop_
_entity_poly.entity_id
_entity_poly.type
_entity_poly.pdbx_seq_one_letter_code
_entity_poly.pdbx_strand_id
1 'polypeptide(L)' 'MRELLLKGGSHVRVCPDYEQVQESGQFFRSTMIDTDSRLRAARGFGKIETESSAAVFRQLKD' A
#
# COMPACT_ATOMS: atom_id res chain seq x y z
N MET A 1 15.51 -12.72 19.28
CA MET A 1 16.58 -12.91 18.29
C MET A 1 16.13 -13.95 17.27
N ARG A 2 15.74 -13.52 16.07
CA ARG A 2 15.67 -14.33 14.83
C ARG A 2 15.42 -13.35 13.70
N GLU A 3 16.51 -12.82 13.13
CA GLU A 3 17.24 -13.39 12.01
C GLU A 3 16.63 -12.88 10.70
N LEU A 4 17.37 -11.96 10.09
CA LEU A 4 17.13 -11.38 8.77
C LEU A 4 17.12 -12.50 7.73
N LEU A 5 16.04 -12.61 6.97
CA LEU A 5 16.05 -13.31 5.68
C LEU A 5 15.54 -12.37 4.59
N LEU A 6 16.49 -11.70 3.94
CA LEU A 6 16.32 -11.15 2.61
C LEU A 6 16.14 -12.32 1.63
N LYS A 7 14.88 -12.66 1.31
CA LYS A 7 14.55 -13.45 0.12
C LYS A 7 13.47 -12.71 -0.65
N GLY A 8 13.81 -12.37 -1.89
CA GLY A 8 12.91 -11.83 -2.90
C GLY A 8 11.82 -12.82 -3.27
N GLY A 9 10.78 -12.88 -2.42
CA GLY A 9 9.50 -13.50 -2.71
C GLY A 9 8.43 -12.42 -2.59
N SER A 10 7.44 -12.45 -3.46
CA SER A 10 6.22 -11.66 -3.40
C SER A 10 5.51 -11.89 -2.05
N HIS A 11 5.99 -11.20 -1.01
CA HIS A 11 5.31 -11.10 0.27
C HIS A 11 3.98 -10.41 -0.01
N VAL A 12 2.91 -11.20 -0.08
CA VAL A 12 1.56 -10.69 0.14
C VAL A 12 1.56 -10.21 1.59
N ARG A 13 1.93 -8.95 1.78
CA ARG A 13 1.78 -8.28 3.06
C ARG A 13 0.28 -8.11 3.27
N VAL A 14 -0.32 -9.06 3.98
CA VAL A 14 -1.65 -8.91 4.57
C VAL A 14 -1.51 -7.71 5.48
N CYS A 15 -2.07 -6.60 5.03
CA CYS A 15 -2.12 -5.44 5.88
C CYS A 15 -3.28 -5.70 6.89
N PRO A 16 -3.33 -5.03 8.06
CA PRO A 16 -4.19 -5.46 9.17
C PRO A 16 -5.65 -4.94 9.10
N ASP A 17 -5.91 -3.84 8.40
CA ASP A 17 -7.21 -3.13 8.33
C ASP A 17 -8.25 -3.65 7.29
N TYR A 18 -8.30 -4.95 6.95
CA TYR A 18 -8.90 -5.42 5.67
C TYR A 18 -10.01 -6.47 5.86
N GLU A 19 -10.90 -6.28 6.82
CA GLU A 19 -12.09 -7.14 6.97
C GLU A 19 -13.09 -7.03 5.79
N GLN A 20 -12.94 -6.08 4.87
CA GLN A 20 -13.95 -5.79 3.83
C GLN A 20 -13.69 -6.35 2.41
N VAL A 21 -12.72 -7.26 2.20
CA VAL A 21 -12.46 -7.77 0.83
C VAL A 21 -12.31 -9.28 0.80
N GLN A 22 -13.40 -10.00 1.07
CA GLN A 22 -13.46 -11.47 1.00
C GLN A 22 -13.81 -12.04 -0.39
N GLU A 23 -14.13 -11.21 -1.40
CA GLU A 23 -14.63 -11.73 -2.69
C GLU A 23 -13.58 -11.83 -3.82
N SER A 24 -12.50 -11.06 -3.79
CA SER A 24 -11.42 -11.18 -4.77
C SER A 24 -10.09 -10.69 -4.20
N GLY A 25 -9.10 -11.57 -4.11
CA GLY A 25 -7.78 -11.28 -3.52
C GLY A 25 -6.89 -10.32 -4.31
N GLN A 26 -7.44 -9.55 -5.25
CA GLN A 26 -6.71 -8.58 -6.07
C GLN A 26 -7.07 -7.16 -5.63
N PHE A 27 -6.05 -6.32 -5.49
CA PHE A 27 -6.20 -4.93 -5.05
C PHE A 27 -5.16 -4.05 -5.75
N PHE A 28 -5.50 -2.77 -5.89
CA PHE A 28 -4.56 -1.75 -6.35
C PHE A 28 -3.87 -1.10 -5.16
N ARG A 29 -2.55 -0.92 -5.29
CA ARG A 29 -1.71 -0.24 -4.30
C ARG A 29 -1.04 0.95 -4.95
N SER A 30 -1.47 2.15 -4.58
CA SER A 30 -0.82 3.41 -4.99
C SER A 30 0.13 3.87 -3.88
N THR A 31 1.34 4.29 -4.24
CA THR A 31 2.35 4.80 -3.29
C THR A 31 2.92 6.09 -3.86
N MET A 32 2.87 7.16 -3.08
CA MET A 32 3.53 8.42 -3.44
C MET A 32 4.87 8.51 -2.72
N ILE A 33 5.91 8.77 -3.50
CA ILE A 33 7.27 9.01 -3.03
C ILE A 33 7.54 10.49 -3.21
N ASP A 34 7.96 11.15 -2.13
CA ASP A 34 8.48 12.50 -2.20
C ASP A 34 9.86 12.47 -2.86
N THR A 35 10.07 13.30 -3.89
CA THR A 35 11.27 13.22 -4.72
C THR A 35 12.52 13.67 -3.98
N ASP A 36 12.38 14.65 -3.09
CA ASP A 36 13.50 15.31 -2.44
C ASP A 36 14.03 14.46 -1.29
N SER A 37 13.13 13.95 -0.45
CA SER A 37 13.48 13.06 0.67
C SER A 37 13.66 11.61 0.24
N ARG A 38 13.15 11.21 -0.93
CA ARG A 38 12.99 9.81 -1.38
C ARG A 38 12.21 8.95 -0.40
N LEU A 39 11.48 9.58 0.52
CA LEU A 39 10.64 8.91 1.50
C LEU A 39 9.23 8.73 0.95
N ARG A 40 8.52 7.76 1.53
CA ARG A 40 7.12 7.54 1.20
C ARG A 40 6.27 8.62 1.86
N ALA A 41 5.68 9.48 1.04
CA ALA A 41 4.78 10.55 1.46
C ALA A 41 3.39 10.02 1.82
N ALA A 42 2.85 9.11 1.01
CA ALA A 42 1.49 8.58 1.20
C ALA A 42 1.31 7.18 0.58
N ARG A 43 0.24 6.48 0.98
CA ARG A 43 -0.15 5.19 0.38
C ARG A 43 -1.64 4.97 0.45
N GLY A 44 -2.20 4.54 -0.67
CA GLY A 44 -3.60 4.22 -0.80
C GLY A 44 -3.79 2.80 -1.30
N PHE A 45 -4.93 2.22 -0.92
CA PHE A 45 -5.40 0.94 -1.40
C PHE A 45 -6.84 1.09 -1.89
N GLY A 46 -7.20 0.30 -2.89
CA GLY A 46 -8.54 0.31 -3.46
C GLY A 46 -8.80 -0.95 -4.27
N LYS A 47 -10.08 -1.19 -4.58
CA LYS A 47 -10.47 -2.30 -5.47
C LYS A 47 -10.17 -1.95 -6.92
N ILE A 48 -10.20 -0.66 -7.24
CA ILE A 48 -9.82 -0.09 -8.53
C ILE A 48 -8.73 0.97 -8.38
N GLU A 49 -8.00 1.22 -9.46
CA GLU A 49 -6.88 2.19 -9.48
C GLU A 49 -7.28 3.60 -9.05
N THR A 50 -8.47 4.05 -9.43
CA THR A 50 -8.98 5.38 -9.10
C THR A 50 -9.17 5.55 -7.60
N GLU A 51 -9.70 4.53 -6.92
CA GLU A 51 -9.89 4.54 -5.47
C GLU A 51 -8.55 4.54 -4.74
N SER A 52 -7.61 3.70 -5.16
CA SER A 52 -6.28 3.62 -4.53
C SER A 52 -5.53 4.94 -4.69
N SER A 53 -5.68 5.62 -5.84
CA SER A 53 -5.05 6.92 -6.10
C SER A 53 -5.74 8.04 -5.34
N ALA A 54 -7.08 8.08 -5.28
CA ALA A 54 -7.81 9.06 -4.50
C ALA A 54 -7.47 8.97 -3.00
N ALA A 55 -7.28 7.76 -2.46
CA ALA A 55 -6.86 7.55 -1.08
C ALA A 55 -5.48 8.14 -0.77
N VAL A 56 -4.53 8.08 -1.72
CA VAL A 56 -3.22 8.74 -1.61
C VAL A 56 -3.38 10.25 -1.52
N PHE A 57 -4.13 10.86 -2.44
CA PHE A 57 -4.29 12.33 -2.46
C PHE A 57 -5.08 12.87 -1.28
N ARG A 58 -6.00 12.09 -0.70
CA ARG A 58 -6.69 12.46 0.55
C ARG A 58 -5.73 12.54 1.73
N GLN A 59 -4.77 11.63 1.83
CA GLN A 59 -3.76 11.65 2.91
C GLN A 59 -2.81 12.85 2.84
N LEU A 60 -2.70 13.49 1.68
CA LEU A 60 -1.81 14.64 1.45
C LEU A 60 -2.52 16.00 1.59
N LYS A 61 -3.82 15.99 1.92
CA LYS A 61 -4.62 17.21 2.07
C LYS A 61 -4.57 17.80 3.49
N ASP A 62 -4.01 17.06 4.45
CA ASP A 62 -3.73 17.53 5.81
C ASP A 62 -2.29 18.06 5.89
#